data_AF-A0A3D0CZQ9-F1
#
_entry.id   AF-A0A3D0CZQ9-F1
#
_cell.length_a   1.000
_cell.length_b   1.000
_cell.length_c   1.000
_cell.angle_alpha   90.00
_cell.angle_beta   90.00
_cell.angle_gamma   90.00
#
_symmetry.space_group_name_H-M   'P 1'
#
loop_
_entity.id
_entity.type
_entity.pdbx_description
1 polymer ?
#
loop_
_entity_poly.entity_id
_entity_poly.type
_entity_poly.pdbx_seq_one_letter_code
_entity_poly.pdbx_strand_id
1 'polypeptide(L)' 'GRALSRVRAPTLLIVGGNDVPVIAMNEEALEQLRSEKKLVIVPGATHLFEEPGALEEVARLAADWFGRYLGGQSLAG' A
#
# COMPACT_ATOMS: atom_id res chain seq x y z
N GLY A 1 11.52 -11.78 -0.38
CA GLY A 1 12.04 -12.81 0.57
C GLY A 1 10.96 -13.81 0.96
N ARG A 2 11.30 -14.99 1.53
CA ARG A 2 10.34 -16.11 1.74
C ARG A 2 9.08 -15.75 2.56
N ALA A 3 9.15 -14.70 3.39
CA ALA A 3 8.02 -14.24 4.21
C ALA A 3 6.83 -13.69 3.40
N LEU A 4 7.08 -12.99 2.28
CA LEU A 4 6.02 -12.33 1.49
C LEU A 4 4.97 -13.32 0.98
N SER A 5 5.42 -14.50 0.53
CA SER A 5 4.53 -15.57 0.06
C SER A 5 3.59 -16.14 1.13
N ARG A 6 3.86 -15.85 2.41
CA ARG A 6 3.07 -16.32 3.56
C ARG A 6 2.08 -15.28 4.07
N VAL A 7 2.14 -14.05 3.56
CA VAL A 7 1.21 -12.98 3.95
C VAL A 7 -0.19 -13.36 3.48
N ARG A 8 -1.14 -13.35 4.43
CA ARG A 8 -2.56 -13.64 4.17
C ARG A 8 -3.43 -12.38 4.19
N ALA A 9 -3.00 -11.34 4.89
CA ALA A 9 -3.73 -10.10 4.99
C ALA A 9 -3.74 -9.34 3.65
N PRO A 10 -4.84 -8.67 3.28
CA PRO A 10 -4.85 -7.71 2.19
C PRO A 10 -3.77 -6.64 2.41
N THR A 11 -2.85 -6.51 1.46
CA THR A 11 -1.66 -5.66 1.59
C THR A 11 -1.67 -4.53 0.57
N LEU A 12 -1.62 -3.29 1.06
CA LEU A 12 -1.40 -2.10 0.25
C LEU A 12 0.06 -1.66 0.39
N LEU A 13 0.76 -1.56 -0.75
CA LEU A 13 2.08 -0.96 -0.86
C LEU A 13 1.91 0.46 -1.40
N ILE A 14 2.44 1.46 -0.68
CA ILE A 14 2.41 2.87 -1.09
C ILE A 14 3.86 3.35 -1.20
N VAL A 15 4.22 3.91 -2.34
CA VAL A 15 5.59 4.36 -2.64
C VAL A 15 5.60 5.78 -3.20
N GLY A 16 6.64 6.54 -2.92
CA GLY A 16 6.86 7.85 -3.52
C GLY A 16 7.30 7.71 -4.99
N GLY A 17 6.72 8.51 -5.88
CA GLY A 17 7.02 8.47 -7.32
C GLY A 17 8.43 8.90 -7.70
N ASN A 18 9.11 9.64 -6.82
CA ASN A 18 10.51 10.03 -7.02
C ASN A 18 11.49 9.03 -6.38
N ASP A 19 11.00 7.98 -5.72
CA ASP A 19 11.82 6.91 -5.11
C ASP A 19 11.94 5.70 -6.05
N VAL A 20 12.53 5.93 -7.23
CA VAL A 20 12.59 4.97 -8.35
C VAL A 20 13.14 3.60 -7.95
N PRO A 21 14.23 3.47 -7.15
CA PRO A 21 14.71 2.16 -6.72
C PRO A 21 13.68 1.41 -5.86
N VAL A 22 12.96 2.12 -5.00
CA VAL A 22 11.95 1.52 -4.10
C VAL A 22 10.70 1.11 -4.86
N ILE A 23 10.35 1.77 -5.96
CA ILE A 23 9.26 1.34 -6.86
C ILE A 23 9.54 -0.07 -7.37
N ALA A 24 10.70 -0.30 -8.00
CA ALA A 24 11.05 -1.62 -8.54
C ALA A 24 11.07 -2.71 -7.46
N MET A 25 11.62 -2.41 -6.28
CA MET A 25 11.61 -3.34 -5.15
C MET A 25 10.20 -3.70 -4.68
N ASN A 26 9.26 -2.74 -4.71
CA ASN A 26 7.88 -2.97 -4.31
C ASN A 26 7.07 -3.68 -5.41
N GLU A 27 7.40 -3.48 -6.69
CA GLU A 27 6.84 -4.28 -7.79
C GLU A 27 7.24 -5.76 -7.63
N GLU A 28 8.52 -6.05 -7.38
CA GLU A 28 8.98 -7.41 -7.09
C GLU A 28 8.33 -8.00 -5.83
N ALA A 29 8.12 -7.17 -4.79
CA ALA A 29 7.43 -7.60 -3.58
C ALA A 29 5.94 -7.89 -3.87
N LEU A 30 5.29 -7.07 -4.69
CA LEU A 30 3.92 -7.25 -5.12
C LEU A 30 3.76 -8.59 -5.84
N GLU A 31 4.67 -8.96 -6.73
CA GLU A 31 4.64 -10.26 -7.41
C GLU A 31 4.71 -11.45 -6.43
N GLN A 32 5.49 -11.32 -5.35
CA GLN A 32 5.66 -12.36 -4.34
C GLN A 32 4.47 -12.52 -3.38
N LEU A 33 3.65 -11.48 -3.19
CA LEU A 33 2.44 -11.54 -2.36
C LEU A 33 1.37 -12.45 -2.98
N ARG A 34 0.72 -13.27 -2.17
CA ARG A 34 -0.34 -14.21 -2.63
C ARG A 34 -1.75 -13.82 -2.18
N SER A 35 -1.86 -12.89 -1.25
CA SER A 35 -3.14 -12.31 -0.82
C SER A 35 -3.60 -11.20 -1.76
N GLU A 36 -4.80 -10.66 -1.49
CA GLU A 36 -5.25 -9.40 -2.08
C GLU A 36 -4.19 -8.32 -1.90
N LYS A 37 -3.82 -7.67 -3.00
CA LYS A 37 -2.64 -6.81 -3.03
C LYS A 37 -2.82 -5.65 -4.00
N LYS A 38 -2.23 -4.50 -3.65
CA LYS A 38 -2.21 -3.32 -4.51
C LYS A 38 -0.93 -2.54 -4.28
N LEU A 39 -0.37 -1.99 -5.35
CA LEU A 39 0.69 -0.99 -5.32
C LEU A 39 0.11 0.35 -5.78
N VAL A 40 0.41 1.43 -5.06
CA VAL A 40 0.07 2.80 -5.43
C VAL A 40 1.31 3.67 -5.37
N ILE A 41 1.52 4.47 -6.40
CA ILE A 41 2.61 5.43 -6.51
C ILE A 41 2.05 6.82 -6.27
N VAL A 42 2.62 7.56 -5.31
CA VAL A 42 2.26 8.97 -5.02
C VAL A 42 3.15 9.89 -5.87
N PRO A 43 2.62 10.56 -6.91
CA PRO A 43 3.43 11.36 -7.82
C PRO A 43 4.19 12.47 -7.09
N GLY A 44 5.46 12.69 -7.43
CA GLY A 44 6.27 13.77 -6.86
C GLY A 44 6.74 13.55 -5.42
N ALA A 45 6.27 12.51 -4.72
CA ALA A 45 6.71 12.21 -3.37
C ALA A 45 8.06 11.47 -3.34
N THR A 46 8.90 11.80 -2.37
CA THR A 46 10.14 11.07 -2.06
C THR A 46 9.91 10.05 -0.94
N HIS A 47 10.98 9.40 -0.48
CA HIS A 47 10.95 8.29 0.48
C HIS A 47 10.13 8.54 1.74
N LEU A 48 10.15 9.77 2.25
CA LEU A 48 9.51 10.15 3.52
C LEU A 48 8.14 10.82 3.32
N PHE A 49 7.71 11.06 2.08
CA PHE A 49 6.46 11.76 1.76
C PHE A 49 6.37 13.16 2.43
N GLU A 50 7.48 13.90 2.49
CA GLU A 50 7.55 15.25 3.09
C GLU A 50 6.99 16.34 2.18
N GLU A 51 6.80 16.03 0.89
CA GLU A 51 6.25 16.97 -0.07
C GLU A 51 4.82 17.37 0.29
N PRO A 52 4.42 18.63 0.02
CA PRO A 52 3.07 19.10 0.35
C PRO A 52 1.98 18.18 -0.20
N GLY A 53 1.10 17.66 0.66
CA GLY A 53 -0.01 16.78 0.28
C GLY A 53 0.35 15.30 0.17
N ALA A 54 1.63 14.92 0.20
CA ALA A 54 2.04 13.53 0.02
C ALA A 54 1.61 12.65 1.21
N LEU A 55 1.84 13.11 2.44
CA LEU A 55 1.45 12.36 3.64
C LEU A 55 -0.08 12.31 3.79
N GLU A 56 -0.80 13.36 3.41
CA GLU A 56 -2.26 13.39 3.37
C GLU A 56 -2.81 12.34 2.41
N GLU A 57 -2.21 12.21 1.22
CA GLU A 57 -2.60 11.19 0.25
C GLU A 57 -2.29 9.78 0.76
N VAL A 58 -1.12 9.56 1.39
CA VAL A 58 -0.79 8.28 2.05
C VAL A 58 -1.84 7.94 3.12
N ALA A 59 -2.21 8.91 3.96
CA ALA A 59 -3.18 8.72 5.02
C ALA A 59 -4.57 8.39 4.46
N ARG A 60 -5.00 9.07 3.39
CA ARG A 60 -6.26 8.81 2.70
C ARG A 60 -6.29 7.40 2.11
N LEU A 61 -5.25 7.00 1.39
CA LEU A 61 -5.10 5.66 0.81
C LEU A 61 -5.13 4.56 1.87
N ALA A 62 -4.43 4.78 3.00
CA ALA A 62 -4.42 3.84 4.11
C ALA A 62 -5.80 3.73 4.78
N ALA A 63 -6.48 4.86 5.03
CA ALA A 63 -7.82 4.90 5.60
C ALA A 63 -8.83 4.15 4.72
N ASP A 64 -8.80 4.37 3.40
CA ASP A 64 -9.66 3.65 2.44
C ASP A 64 -9.41 2.14 2.47
N TRP A 65 -8.13 1.73 2.53
CA TRP A 65 -7.75 0.33 2.59
C TRP A 65 -8.27 -0.34 3.88
N PHE A 66 -8.02 0.28 5.03
CA PHE A 66 -8.51 -0.24 6.29
C PHE A 66 -10.04 -0.22 6.35
N GLY A 67 -10.70 0.83 5.86
CA GLY A 67 -12.16 0.89 5.77
C GLY A 67 -12.74 -0.29 4.98
N ARG A 68 -12.10 -0.65 3.86
CA ARG A 68 -12.52 -1.78 3.02
C ARG A 68 -12.33 -3.16 3.68
N TYR A 69 -11.21 -3.39 4.38
CA TYR A 69 -10.83 -4.74 4.83
C TYR A 69 -10.96 -4.98 6.34
N LEU A 70 -11.00 -3.92 7.17
CA LEU A 70 -11.18 -3.99 8.62
C LEU A 70 -12.56 -3.49 9.08
N GLY A 71 -13.29 -2.75 8.22
CA GLY A 71 -14.66 -2.27 8.49
C GLY A 71 -15.70 -3.39 8.44
N GLY A 72 -15.49 -4.44 9.24
CA GLY A 72 -16.31 -5.65 9.30
C GLY A 72 -17.81 -5.36 9.18
N GLN A 73 -18.46 -6.19 8.36
CA GLN A 73 -19.91 -6.28 8.16
C GLN A 73 -20.72 -5.51 9.21
N SER A 74 -21.42 -4.46 8.79
CA SER A 74 -22.63 -4.07 9.50
C SER A 74 -23.59 -5.27 9.42
N LEU A 75 -23.79 -5.93 10.54
CA LEU A 75 -24.69 -7.07 10.72
C LEU A 75 -26.16 -6.67 10.52
N ALA A 76 -26.98 -7.72 10.37
CA ALA A 76 -28.45 -7.81 10.29
C ALA A 76 -29.00 -7.70 8.86
N GLY A 77 -29.79 -8.64 8.36
CA GLY A 77 -30.46 -9.80 8.94
C GLY A 77 -31.53 -10.22 7.93
#